data_AF-A0A533UQL4-F1
#
_entry.id   AF-A0A533UQL4-F1
#
_cell.length_a   1.000
_cell.length_b   1.000
_cell.length_c   1.000
_cell.angle_alpha   90.00
_cell.angle_beta   90.00
_cell.angle_gamma   90.00
#
_symmetry.space_group_name_H-M   'P 1'
#
loop_
_entity.id
_entity.type
_entity.pdbx_description
1 polymer ?
#
loop_
_entity_poly.entity_id
_entity_poly.type
_entity_poly.pdbx_seq_one_letter_code
_entity_poly.pdbx_strand_id
1 'polypeptide(L)'
;MSDGANWSEWLDFTEASVKETPEMSGVFVMHADMKIFFIGGSENLRKTLLVYLSKPCLQKTKRFKYLITPSYEKIRGDMLKEYIVKHNGKLPLCMEKE
;
A
#
# COMPACT_ATOMS: atom_id res chain seq x y z
N MET A 1 -0.33 3.18 -22.81
CA MET A 1 -1.22 3.38 -21.65
C MET A 1 -0.34 3.94 -20.55
N SER A 2 -0.23 5.27 -20.49
CA SER A 2 0.64 5.96 -19.53
C SER A 2 -0.23 6.45 -18.37
N ASP A 3 0.19 6.07 -17.16
CA ASP A 3 -0.26 6.51 -15.84
C ASP A 3 -0.90 7.91 -15.83
N GLY A 4 -2.22 7.97 -15.63
CA GLY A 4 -2.95 9.19 -15.28
C GLY A 4 -3.51 9.16 -13.85
N ALA A 5 -3.08 8.19 -13.04
CA ALA A 5 -3.42 8.15 -11.62
C ALA A 5 -2.34 8.91 -10.85
N ASN A 6 -2.70 10.04 -10.23
CA ASN A 6 -1.79 10.84 -9.41
C ASN A 6 -1.47 10.09 -8.11
N TRP A 7 -0.59 9.10 -8.20
CA TRP A 7 0.06 8.49 -7.05
C TRP A 7 0.86 9.55 -6.29
N SER A 8 0.93 9.42 -4.98
CA SER A 8 1.91 10.15 -4.19
C SER A 8 3.33 9.74 -4.59
N GLU A 9 4.28 10.60 -4.25
CA GLU A 9 5.68 10.19 -4.13
C GLU A 9 5.81 9.02 -3.15
N TRP A 10 6.92 8.28 -3.24
CA TRP A 10 7.27 7.29 -2.21
C TRP A 10 7.66 8.03 -0.92
N LEU A 11 6.89 7.83 0.14
CA LEU A 11 7.13 8.40 1.46
C LEU A 11 7.76 7.36 2.38
N ASP A 12 8.55 7.80 3.35
CA ASP A 12 9.07 6.91 4.37
C ASP A 12 7.93 6.42 5.27
N PHE A 13 7.92 5.13 5.61
CA PHE A 13 6.87 4.55 6.45
C PHE A 13 7.15 4.83 7.93
N THR A 14 7.01 6.09 8.31
CA THR A 14 7.18 6.62 9.67
C THR A 14 5.92 7.33 10.15
N GLU A 15 5.79 7.51 11.47
CA GLU A 15 4.65 8.23 12.04
C GLU A 15 4.50 9.65 11.49
N ALA A 16 5.62 10.36 11.25
CA ALA A 16 5.61 11.72 10.72
C ALA A 16 4.98 11.77 9.32
N SER A 17 5.49 10.98 8.38
CA SER A 17 4.98 10.93 7.00
C SER A 17 3.54 10.41 6.93
N VAL A 18 3.17 9.48 7.81
CA VAL A 18 1.79 8.98 7.90
C VAL A 18 0.84 10.07 8.39
N LYS A 19 1.23 10.91 9.36
CA LYS A 19 0.40 12.04 9.84
C LYS A 19 0.12 13.07 8.75
N GLU A 20 1.03 13.26 7.80
CA GLU A 20 0.85 14.15 6.65
C GLU A 20 -0.05 13.56 5.55
N THR A 21 -0.25 12.23 5.54
CA THR A 21 -1.15 11.57 4.59
C THR A 21 -2.60 12.04 4.78
N PRO A 22 -3.41 12.25 3.73
CA PRO A 22 -4.80 12.67 3.87
C PRO A 22 -5.72 11.64 4.53
N GLU A 23 -6.75 12.11 5.23
CA GLU A 23 -7.87 11.30 5.75
C GLU A 23 -8.92 11.05 4.66
N MET A 24 -8.51 10.42 3.56
CA MET A 24 -9.38 10.11 2.43
C MET A 24 -9.31 8.64 2.06
N SER A 25 -10.27 8.18 1.27
CA SER A 25 -10.27 6.84 0.71
C SER A 25 -9.19 6.69 -0.36
N GLY A 26 -8.59 5.50 -0.43
CA GLY A 26 -7.52 5.25 -1.38
C GLY A 26 -6.88 3.88 -1.27
N VAL A 27 -6.02 3.61 -2.25
CA VAL A 27 -5.16 2.43 -2.30
C VAL A 27 -3.74 2.84 -1.90
N PHE A 28 -3.00 1.95 -1.25
CA PHE A 28 -1.61 2.17 -0.90
C PHE A 28 -0.77 0.92 -1.11
N VAL A 29 0.51 1.13 -1.38
CA VAL A 29 1.50 0.08 -1.60
C VAL A 29 2.66 0.31 -0.65
N MET A 30 3.17 -0.76 -0.06
CA MET A 30 4.29 -0.76 0.87
C MET A 30 5.42 -1.62 0.33
N HIS A 31 6.65 -1.12 0.42
CA HIS A 31 7.83 -1.87 0.00
C HIS A 31 9.01 -1.73 0.95
N ALA A 32 9.92 -2.69 0.86
CA ALA A 32 11.28 -2.59 1.37
C ALA A 32 12.23 -3.24 0.37
N ASP A 33 13.38 -2.60 0.12
CA ASP A 33 14.41 -3.10 -0.79
C ASP A 33 13.83 -3.51 -2.17
N MET A 34 12.97 -2.65 -2.71
CA MET A 34 12.24 -2.82 -3.98
C MET A 34 11.28 -4.02 -4.06
N LYS A 35 11.04 -4.73 -2.96
CA LYS A 35 10.04 -5.81 -2.88
C LYS A 35 8.75 -5.27 -2.28
N ILE A 36 7.61 -5.59 -2.89
CA ILE A 36 6.30 -5.22 -2.36
C ILE A 36 5.95 -6.14 -1.18
N PHE A 37 5.70 -5.53 -0.03
CA PHE A 37 5.32 -6.24 1.18
C PHE A 37 3.80 -6.31 1.33
N PHE A 38 3.10 -5.25 0.90
CA PHE A 38 1.67 -5.15 1.09
C PHE A 38 1.01 -4.22 0.06
N ILE A 39 -0.19 -4.60 -0.38
CA ILE A 39 -1.08 -3.79 -1.21
C ILE A 39 -2.40 -3.68 -0.46
N GLY A 40 -2.68 -2.47 0.03
CA GLY A 40 -3.83 -2.19 0.86
C GLY A 40 -4.78 -1.18 0.22
N GLY A 41 -6.01 -1.16 0.72
CA GLY A 41 -7.00 -0.15 0.39
C GLY A 41 -7.75 0.22 1.65
N SER A 42 -8.22 1.46 1.74
CA SER A 42 -8.88 1.99 2.92
C SER A 42 -9.86 3.09 2.55
N GLU A 43 -10.89 3.25 3.38
CA GLU A 43 -11.76 4.44 3.40
C GLU A 43 -11.07 5.66 4.02
N ASN A 44 -10.02 5.44 4.82
CA ASN A 44 -9.22 6.49 5.45
C ASN A 44 -7.74 6.06 5.52
N LEU A 45 -6.96 6.54 4.55
CA LEU A 45 -5.54 6.24 4.41
C LEU A 45 -4.76 6.51 5.70
N ARG A 46 -4.85 7.71 6.27
CA ARG A 46 -4.11 8.09 7.49
C ARG A 46 -4.38 7.13 8.65
N LYS A 47 -5.66 6.92 8.99
CA LYS A 47 -6.03 6.07 10.13
C LYS A 47 -5.53 4.64 9.94
N THR A 48 -5.70 4.09 8.74
CA THR A 48 -5.25 2.73 8.44
C THR A 48 -3.74 2.59 8.46
N LEU A 49 -3.00 3.56 7.90
CA LEU A 49 -1.54 3.55 7.93
C LEU A 49 -0.99 3.68 9.35
N LEU A 50 -1.61 4.49 10.21
CA LEU A 50 -1.23 4.60 11.63
C LEU A 50 -1.36 3.25 12.35
N VAL A 51 -2.44 2.52 12.11
CA VAL A 51 -2.61 1.16 12.66
C VAL A 51 -1.52 0.21 12.13
N TYR A 52 -1.15 0.34 10.87
CA TYR A 52 -0.14 -0.53 10.24
C TYR A 52 1.29 -0.27 10.68
N LEU A 53 1.62 0.90 11.26
CA LEU A 53 2.93 1.14 11.88
C LEU A 53 3.24 0.12 12.99
N SER A 54 2.20 -0.33 13.69
CA SER A 54 2.32 -1.31 14.78
C SER A 54 2.24 -2.77 14.31
N LYS A 55 2.05 -3.04 13.02
CA LYS A 55 1.89 -4.42 12.52
C LYS A 55 3.25 -5.12 12.39
N PRO A 56 3.51 -6.24 13.08
CA PRO A 56 4.83 -6.86 13.13
C PRO A 56 5.44 -7.17 11.76
N CYS A 57 4.65 -7.72 10.82
CA CYS A 57 5.15 -8.00 9.48
C CYS A 57 5.59 -6.75 8.71
N LEU A 58 4.91 -5.62 8.95
CA LEU A 58 5.17 -4.37 8.24
C LEU A 58 6.30 -3.54 8.86
N GLN A 59 6.87 -3.95 10.00
CA GLN A 59 8.04 -3.26 10.58
C GLN A 59 9.27 -3.27 9.68
N LYS A 60 9.34 -4.24 8.74
CA LYS A 60 10.40 -4.28 7.72
C LYS A 60 10.15 -3.32 6.55
N THR A 61 8.94 -2.77 6.42
CA THR A 61 8.57 -1.82 5.37
C THR A 61 9.36 -0.53 5.55
N LYS A 62 9.97 -0.04 4.47
CA LYS A 62 10.72 1.23 4.49
C LYS A 62 9.89 2.38 3.94
N ARG A 63 9.15 2.14 2.87
CA ARG A 63 8.44 3.20 2.14
C ARG A 63 7.04 2.76 1.74
N PHE A 64 6.16 3.73 1.59
CA PHE A 64 4.82 3.55 1.05
C PHE A 64 4.49 4.65 0.05
N LYS A 65 3.55 4.37 -0.85
CA LYS A 65 2.88 5.39 -1.65
C LYS A 65 1.40 5.11 -1.68
N TYR A 66 0.60 6.12 -1.99
CA TYR A 66 -0.84 6.01 -2.02
C TYR A 66 -1.45 6.70 -3.23
N LEU A 67 -2.68 6.34 -3.55
CA LEU A 67 -3.52 6.99 -4.53
C LEU A 67 -4.87 7.25 -3.87
N ILE A 68 -5.30 8.50 -3.87
CA ILE A 68 -6.62 8.89 -3.36
C ILE A 68 -7.66 8.48 -4.40
N THR A 69 -8.62 7.65 -4.00
CA THR A 69 -9.66 7.19 -4.91
C THR A 69 -10.82 6.54 -4.14
N PRO A 70 -12.08 6.85 -4.49
CA PRO A 70 -13.23 6.16 -3.93
C PRO A 70 -13.34 4.72 -4.43
N SER A 71 -12.71 4.38 -5.56
CA SER A 71 -12.72 3.03 -6.15
C SER A 71 -11.56 2.16 -5.64
N TYR A 72 -11.10 2.39 -4.40
CA TYR A 72 -9.91 1.74 -3.85
C TYR A 72 -10.02 0.21 -3.83
N GLU A 73 -11.21 -0.36 -3.61
CA GLU A 73 -11.40 -1.81 -3.58
C GLU A 73 -11.10 -2.47 -4.93
N LYS A 74 -11.67 -1.89 -6.00
CA LYS A 74 -11.45 -2.36 -7.37
C LYS A 74 -9.97 -2.24 -7.73
N ILE A 75 -9.39 -1.05 -7.52
CA ILE A 75 -7.99 -0.78 -7.89
C ILE A 75 -7.04 -1.69 -7.09
N ARG A 76 -7.24 -1.84 -5.77
CA ARG A 76 -6.48 -2.77 -4.93
C ARG A 76 -6.58 -4.20 -5.47
N GLY A 77 -7.78 -4.65 -5.84
CA GLY A 77 -8.01 -5.98 -6.38
C GLY A 77 -7.27 -6.21 -7.69
N ASP A 78 -7.32 -5.24 -8.61
CA ASP A 78 -6.63 -5.31 -9.90
C ASP A 78 -5.11 -5.31 -9.72
N MET A 79 -4.58 -4.46 -8.82
CA MET A 79 -3.16 -4.45 -8.47
C MET A 79 -2.68 -5.76 -7.85
N LEU A 80 -3.48 -6.35 -6.96
CA LEU A 80 -3.15 -7.62 -6.34
C LEU A 80 -3.14 -8.77 -7.36
N LYS A 81 -4.12 -8.81 -8.27
CA LYS A 81 -4.15 -9.79 -9.37
C LYS A 81 -2.92 -9.67 -10.26
N GLU A 82 -2.57 -8.45 -10.66
CA GLU A 82 -1.38 -8.19 -11.47
C GLU A 82 -0.09 -8.63 -10.77
N TYR A 83 0.03 -8.33 -9.47
CA TYR A 83 1.15 -8.79 -8.66
C TYR A 83 1.24 -10.32 -8.66
N ILE A 84 0.14 -11.02 -8.36
CA ILE A 84 0.09 -12.48 -8.30
C ILE A 84 0.53 -13.10 -9.64
N VAL A 85 0.04 -12.57 -10.76
CA VAL A 85 0.42 -13.05 -12.10
C VAL A 85 1.92 -12.87 -12.35
N LYS A 86 2.49 -11.72 -11.99
CA LYS A 86 3.93 -11.44 -12.17
C LYS A 86 4.83 -12.22 -11.20
N HIS A 87 4.29 -12.68 -10.09
CA HIS A 87 5.04 -13.35 -9.02
C HIS A 87 4.69 -14.84 -8.89
N ASN A 88 4.33 -15.50 -10.00
CA ASN A 88 4.09 -16.95 -10.06
C ASN A 88 3.04 -17.43 -9.05
N GLY A 89 1.94 -16.69 -8.92
CA GLY A 89 0.85 -17.05 -8.00
C GLY A 89 1.05 -16.61 -6.55
N LYS A 90 2.19 -15.99 -6.20
CA LYS A 90 2.51 -15.60 -4.82
C LYS A 90 1.87 -14.27 -4.43
N LEU A 91 1.52 -14.17 -3.14
CA LEU A 91 1.05 -12.92 -2.54
C LEU A 91 2.23 -12.04 -2.09
N PRO A 92 2.00 -10.75 -1.84
CA PRO A 92 2.98 -9.92 -1.15
C PRO A 92 3.34 -10.50 0.22
N LEU A 93 4.58 -10.31 0.68
CA LEU A 93 5.16 -10.98 1.86
C LEU A 93 4.28 -10.87 3.13
N CYS A 94 3.64 -9.73 3.36
CA CYS A 94 2.79 -9.50 4.54
C CYS A 94 1.29 -9.74 4.29
N MET A 95 0.99 -10.40 3.19
CA MET A 95 -0.34 -10.89 2.80
C MET A 95 -0.38 -12.41 2.64
N GLU A 96 0.79 -13.08 2.57
CA GLU A 96 0.89 -14.52 2.72
C GLU A 96 0.37 -14.91 4.12
N LYS A 97 -0.46 -15.94 4.20
CA LYS A 97 -0.95 -16.44 5.50
C LYS A 97 0.25 -17.01 6.27
N GLU A 98 0.37 -16.66 7.55
CA GLU A 98 1.14 -17.45 8.51
C GLU A 98 0.60 -18.88 8.59
#